data_AF-S4A163-F1
#
_entry.id   AF-S4A163-F1
#
_cell.length_a   1.000
_cell.length_b   1.000
_cell.length_c   1.000
_cell.angle_alpha   90.00
_cell.angle_beta   90.00
_cell.angle_gamma   90.00
#
_symmetry.space_group_name_H-M   'P 1'
#
loop_
_entity.id
_entity.type
_entity.pdbx_description
1 polymer ?
#
loop_
_entity_poly.entity_id
_entity_poly.type
_entity_poly.pdbx_seq_one_letter_code
_entity_poly.pdbx_strand_id
1 'polypeptide(L)'
;MQFVEGGAEVFGGGVGDEVLRDRGAARWLRAGFSGVRRGRRRPAADPAAFGMPTGDDGRRDDPLLSDRSWAVSSYRPEVDALPAAPTRVVIAVGEESEDVFTGRTAVATARLLGRQAVVFPGHHGGFLDGEFGYAGRPAAFALRLCEVLDGAGDVSVD
;
A
#
# COMPACT_ATOMS: atom_id res chain seq x y z
N MET A 1 -39.45 23.65 3.56
CA MET A 1 -38.31 24.45 4.05
C MET A 1 -38.50 24.64 5.54
N GLN A 2 -37.80 23.86 6.35
CA GLN A 2 -37.44 24.17 7.74
C GLN A 2 -36.35 23.18 8.16
N PHE A 3 -35.19 23.73 8.48
CA PHE A 3 -34.06 23.00 9.04
C PHE A 3 -34.32 22.77 10.53
N VAL A 4 -34.00 21.57 11.00
CA VAL A 4 -33.84 21.27 12.43
C VAL A 4 -32.46 20.65 12.60
N GLU A 5 -31.58 21.37 13.30
CA GLU A 5 -30.35 20.83 13.86
C GLU A 5 -30.69 19.81 14.96
N GLY A 6 -30.02 18.66 14.93
CA GLY A 6 -30.16 17.62 15.93
C GLY A 6 -28.88 16.79 15.99
N GLY A 7 -28.25 16.77 17.17
CA GLY A 7 -26.93 16.23 17.45
C GLY A 7 -26.71 14.78 17.02
N ALA A 8 -25.49 14.50 16.60
CA ALA A 8 -25.00 13.14 16.43
C ALA A 8 -24.74 12.53 17.82
N GLU A 9 -25.63 11.65 18.28
CA GLU A 9 -25.29 10.63 19.28
C GLU A 9 -24.70 9.43 18.53
N VAL A 10 -23.41 9.20 18.72
CA VAL A 10 -22.73 7.97 18.26
C VAL A 10 -22.76 6.99 19.43
N PHE A 11 -23.61 5.96 19.30
CA PHE A 11 -23.55 4.79 20.17
C PHE A 11 -22.25 4.05 19.93
N GLY A 12 -21.41 3.99 20.96
CA GLY A 12 -20.23 3.14 21.01
C GLY A 12 -20.59 1.69 21.30
N GLY A 13 -19.86 0.77 20.66
CA GLY A 13 -19.77 -0.61 21.09
C GLY A 13 -19.54 -1.60 19.96
N GLY A 14 -18.30 -2.10 19.81
CA GLY A 14 -18.09 -3.44 19.25
C GLY A 14 -16.91 -3.60 18.30
N VAL A 15 -15.77 -3.99 18.87
CA VAL A 15 -14.73 -4.85 18.27
C VAL A 15 -13.99 -4.29 17.03
N GLY A 16 -12.87 -3.59 17.28
CA GLY A 16 -11.95 -3.19 16.19
C GLY A 16 -10.64 -2.54 16.64
N ASP A 17 -10.49 -2.17 17.92
CA ASP A 17 -9.37 -1.36 18.40
C ASP A 17 -8.05 -2.10 18.65
N GLU A 18 -7.98 -3.41 18.40
CA GLU A 18 -6.82 -4.21 18.83
C GLU A 18 -5.81 -4.57 17.74
N VAL A 19 -6.14 -4.39 16.46
CA VAL A 19 -5.24 -4.78 15.34
C VAL A 19 -4.23 -3.68 14.93
N LEU A 20 -4.34 -2.49 15.52
CA LEU A 20 -3.44 -1.35 15.26
C LEU A 20 -2.62 -0.91 16.49
N ARG A 21 -2.32 -1.83 17.41
CA ARG A 21 -1.37 -1.59 18.51
C ARG A 21 -0.11 -2.42 18.32
N ASP A 22 0.64 -2.13 17.26
CA ASP A 22 2.06 -2.47 17.24
C ASP A 22 2.75 -1.69 18.36
N ARG A 23 3.28 -2.40 19.37
CA ARG A 23 4.06 -1.83 20.47
C ARG A 23 5.39 -1.22 20.01
N GLY A 24 5.75 -1.39 18.72
CA GLY A 24 6.82 -0.63 18.06
C GLY A 24 6.45 0.83 17.75
N ALA A 25 5.21 1.10 17.34
CA ALA A 25 4.77 2.43 16.91
C ALA A 25 4.77 3.48 18.05
N ALA A 26 4.46 3.07 19.27
CA ALA A 26 4.45 3.95 20.44
C ALA A 26 5.86 4.43 20.85
N ARG A 27 6.92 3.66 20.52
CA ARG A 27 8.32 4.06 20.76
C ARG A 27 8.82 5.06 19.70
N TRP A 28 8.31 4.98 18.47
CA TRP A 28 8.60 5.96 17.42
C TRP A 28 7.95 7.32 17.67
N LEU A 29 6.70 7.34 18.16
CA LEU A 29 5.95 8.58 18.41
C LEU A 29 6.50 9.42 19.59
N ARG A 30 7.32 8.86 20.49
CA ARG A 30 7.98 9.61 21.59
C ARG A 30 9.44 9.96 21.35
N ALA A 31 10.08 9.42 20.31
CA ALA A 31 11.51 9.60 20.05
C ALA A 31 11.85 10.48 18.83
N GLY A 32 10.86 11.00 18.08
CA GLY A 32 11.12 11.55 16.74
C GLY A 32 10.84 13.04 16.47
N PHE A 33 10.15 13.78 17.35
CA PHE A 33 9.68 15.15 17.00
C PHE A 33 9.96 16.24 18.05
N SER A 34 10.94 16.07 18.94
CA SER A 34 11.40 17.16 19.82
C SER A 34 12.58 17.96 19.24
N GLY A 35 12.84 17.84 17.93
CA GLY A 35 14.07 18.34 17.31
C GLY A 35 13.89 18.89 15.90
N VAL A 36 12.77 19.56 15.59
CA VAL A 36 12.77 20.49 14.45
C VAL A 36 13.63 21.68 14.87
N ARG A 37 14.95 21.57 14.68
CA ARG A 37 15.79 22.75 14.53
C ARG A 37 15.08 23.63 13.51
N ARG A 38 14.70 24.86 13.89
CA ARG A 38 14.14 25.84 12.96
C ARG A 38 15.08 25.90 11.76
N GLY A 39 14.76 25.17 10.70
CA GLY A 39 15.50 25.23 9.45
C GLY A 39 15.51 26.69 9.05
N ARG A 40 16.68 27.22 8.66
CA ARG A 40 16.72 28.56 8.05
C ARG A 40 15.61 28.58 7.01
N ARG A 41 14.68 29.53 7.14
CA ARG A 41 13.57 29.70 6.20
C ARG A 41 14.20 30.16 4.89
N ARG A 42 14.70 29.21 4.11
CA ARG A 42 15.20 29.48 2.76
C ARG A 42 13.98 29.84 1.90
N PRO A 43 14.14 30.78 0.96
CA PRO A 43 13.10 30.98 -0.04
C PRO A 43 12.79 29.65 -0.72
N ALA A 44 11.52 29.45 -1.10
CA ALA A 44 11.14 28.29 -1.90
C ALA A 44 12.05 28.21 -3.13
N ALA A 45 12.42 27.00 -3.53
CA ALA A 45 13.24 26.83 -4.72
C ALA A 45 12.47 27.34 -5.95
N ASP A 46 13.14 28.07 -6.83
CA ASP A 46 12.55 28.55 -8.07
C ASP A 46 12.21 27.33 -8.97
N PRO A 47 10.93 27.07 -9.29
CA PRO A 47 10.54 25.95 -10.15
C PRO A 47 11.19 26.01 -11.53
N ALA A 48 11.44 27.23 -12.05
CA ALA A 48 12.06 27.41 -13.36
C ALA A 48 13.49 26.83 -13.40
N ALA A 49 14.19 26.80 -12.26
CA ALA A 49 15.52 26.19 -12.17
C ALA A 49 15.50 24.66 -12.41
N PHE A 50 14.33 24.03 -12.33
CA PHE A 50 14.11 22.60 -12.62
C PHE A 50 13.32 22.37 -13.92
N GLY A 51 13.10 23.40 -14.73
CA GLY A 51 12.27 23.31 -15.94
C GLY A 51 10.77 23.14 -15.65
N MET A 52 10.33 23.43 -14.41
CA MET A 52 8.92 23.36 -14.04
C MET A 52 8.22 24.71 -14.28
N PRO A 53 6.91 24.73 -14.58
CA PRO A 53 6.13 25.96 -14.67
C PRO A 53 6.18 26.77 -13.36
N THR A 54 6.25 28.10 -13.46
CA THR A 54 6.29 29.02 -12.31
C THR A 54 4.90 29.43 -11.81
N GLY A 55 3.83 29.05 -12.51
CA GLY A 55 2.44 29.29 -12.16
C GLY A 55 1.61 28.01 -12.27
N ASP A 56 0.48 28.00 -11.57
CA ASP A 56 -0.55 26.97 -11.71
C ASP A 56 -1.47 27.37 -12.87
N ASP A 57 -1.56 26.54 -13.90
CA ASP A 57 -2.43 26.79 -15.05
C ASP A 57 -3.90 26.39 -14.78
N GLY A 58 -4.20 25.90 -13.57
CA GLY A 58 -5.52 25.51 -13.12
C GLY A 58 -6.01 24.17 -13.65
N ARG A 59 -5.24 23.49 -14.52
CA ARG A 59 -5.63 22.18 -15.04
C ARG A 59 -5.46 21.11 -13.98
N ARG A 60 -6.37 20.13 -13.98
CA ARG A 60 -6.39 18.99 -13.07
C ARG A 60 -6.64 17.71 -13.87
N ASP A 61 -5.97 17.57 -15.00
CA ASP A 61 -6.16 16.50 -15.97
C ASP A 61 -4.97 15.52 -16.03
N ASP A 62 -3.99 15.66 -15.14
CA ASP A 62 -2.89 14.69 -15.00
C ASP A 62 -3.45 13.29 -14.69
N PRO A 63 -3.09 12.24 -15.45
CA PRO A 63 -3.69 10.92 -15.31
C PRO A 63 -3.42 10.27 -13.94
N LEU A 64 -2.35 10.64 -13.25
CA LEU A 64 -1.96 10.07 -11.95
C LEU A 64 -2.39 10.94 -10.76
N LEU A 65 -2.57 12.24 -10.97
CA LEU A 65 -2.80 13.24 -9.92
C LEU A 65 -4.15 13.97 -10.04
N SER A 66 -5.08 13.45 -10.84
CA SER A 66 -6.45 13.95 -11.00
C SER A 66 -7.51 13.03 -10.40
N ASP A 67 -8.77 13.44 -10.54
CA ASP A 67 -9.95 12.61 -10.30
C ASP A 67 -9.94 11.28 -11.07
N ARG A 68 -9.24 11.21 -12.20
CA ARG A 68 -9.02 9.97 -12.95
C ARG A 68 -8.31 8.89 -12.11
N SER A 69 -7.48 9.29 -11.16
CA SER A 69 -6.74 8.39 -10.26
C SER A 69 -7.54 8.01 -9.01
N TRP A 70 -8.73 8.59 -8.79
CA TRP A 70 -9.56 8.28 -7.62
C TRP A 70 -10.00 6.82 -7.59
N ALA A 71 -10.22 6.20 -8.75
CA ALA A 71 -10.56 4.78 -8.84
C ALA A 71 -9.47 3.88 -8.23
N VAL A 72 -8.20 4.29 -8.25
CA VAL A 72 -7.08 3.53 -7.66
C VAL A 72 -6.96 3.84 -6.16
N SER A 73 -6.89 5.12 -5.81
CA SER A 73 -6.63 5.57 -4.43
C SER A 73 -7.82 5.42 -3.48
N SER A 74 -9.04 5.47 -4.01
CA SER A 74 -10.29 5.33 -3.25
C SER A 74 -10.85 3.92 -3.26
N TYR A 75 -10.19 2.98 -3.96
CA TYR A 75 -10.64 1.59 -4.00
C TYR A 75 -10.68 0.99 -2.59
N ARG A 76 -11.74 0.22 -2.35
CA ARG A 76 -11.93 -0.56 -1.12
C ARG A 76 -12.25 -1.99 -1.54
N PRO A 77 -11.36 -2.97 -1.27
CA PRO A 77 -11.65 -4.36 -1.58
C PRO A 77 -12.91 -4.84 -0.87
N GLU A 78 -13.74 -5.63 -1.55
CA GLU A 78 -14.84 -6.36 -0.92
C GLU A 78 -14.28 -7.54 -0.12
N VAL A 79 -13.95 -7.27 1.14
CA VAL A 79 -13.20 -8.19 2.02
C VAL A 79 -13.90 -9.53 2.21
N ASP A 80 -15.24 -9.56 2.22
CA ASP A 80 -16.00 -10.80 2.39
C ASP A 80 -16.22 -11.56 1.08
N ALA A 81 -16.32 -10.84 -0.05
CA ALA A 81 -16.57 -11.45 -1.35
C ALA A 81 -15.33 -12.15 -1.92
N LEU A 82 -14.14 -11.57 -1.71
CA LEU A 82 -12.90 -12.10 -2.27
C LEU A 82 -12.54 -13.51 -1.75
N PRO A 83 -12.62 -13.81 -0.44
CA PRO A 83 -12.40 -15.18 0.07
C PRO A 83 -13.55 -16.14 -0.24
N ALA A 84 -14.77 -15.65 -0.46
CA ALA A 84 -15.95 -16.47 -0.77
C ALA A 84 -16.05 -16.86 -2.26
N ALA A 85 -15.30 -16.19 -3.13
CA ALA A 85 -15.27 -16.51 -4.55
C ALA A 85 -14.71 -17.92 -4.80
N PRO A 86 -15.19 -18.64 -5.84
CA PRO A 86 -14.64 -19.94 -6.21
C PRO A 86 -13.22 -19.83 -6.80
N THR A 87 -12.79 -18.61 -7.14
CA THR A 87 -11.45 -18.33 -7.64
C THR A 87 -10.47 -18.19 -6.48
N ARG A 88 -9.40 -18.98 -6.50
CA ARG A 88 -8.31 -18.86 -5.53
C ARG A 88 -7.53 -17.56 -5.77
N VAL A 89 -7.54 -16.67 -4.79
CA VAL A 89 -6.79 -15.41 -4.80
C VAL A 89 -5.53 -15.57 -3.96
N VAL A 90 -4.37 -15.34 -4.58
CA VAL A 90 -3.08 -15.33 -3.89
C VAL A 90 -2.50 -13.92 -3.93
N ILE A 91 -2.17 -13.38 -2.76
CA ILE A 91 -1.46 -12.10 -2.63
C ILE A 91 0.03 -12.41 -2.47
N ALA A 92 0.86 -11.87 -3.36
CA ALA A 92 2.29 -12.15 -3.41
C ALA A 92 3.13 -10.88 -3.23
N VAL A 93 4.35 -11.04 -2.70
CA VAL A 93 5.34 -9.98 -2.51
C VAL A 93 6.74 -10.51 -2.81
N GLY A 94 7.62 -9.68 -3.38
CA GLY A 94 9.02 -10.03 -3.59
C GLY A 94 9.85 -9.84 -2.31
N GLU A 95 10.75 -10.77 -1.99
CA GLU A 95 11.69 -10.74 -0.85
C GLU A 95 12.39 -9.39 -0.69
N GLU A 96 12.88 -8.81 -1.79
CA GLU A 96 13.66 -7.56 -1.78
C GLU A 96 12.77 -6.31 -1.73
N SER A 97 11.46 -6.50 -1.88
CA SER A 97 10.46 -5.43 -1.96
C SER A 97 9.45 -5.43 -0.82
N GLU A 98 9.61 -6.29 0.18
CA GLU A 98 8.63 -6.46 1.26
C GLU A 98 8.41 -5.16 2.06
N ASP A 99 9.49 -4.43 2.36
CA ASP A 99 9.44 -3.21 3.18
C ASP A 99 9.16 -1.94 2.37
N VAL A 100 9.14 -1.99 1.04
CA VAL A 100 8.75 -0.82 0.23
C VAL A 100 7.24 -0.58 0.36
N PHE A 101 6.77 0.57 -0.11
CA PHE A 101 5.36 0.95 0.01
C PHE A 101 4.41 -0.13 -0.52
N THR A 102 4.68 -0.66 -1.71
CA THR A 102 3.84 -1.70 -2.34
C THR A 102 3.89 -3.03 -1.60
N GLY A 103 5.06 -3.45 -1.10
CA GLY A 103 5.21 -4.67 -0.31
C GLY A 103 4.42 -4.62 1.00
N ARG A 104 4.54 -3.52 1.75
CA ARG A 104 3.76 -3.29 2.98
C ARG A 104 2.26 -3.32 2.72
N THR A 105 1.79 -2.74 1.61
CA THR A 105 0.38 -2.80 1.24
C THR A 105 -0.07 -4.20 0.82
N ALA A 106 0.79 -4.99 0.15
CA ALA A 106 0.46 -6.37 -0.21
C ALA A 106 0.30 -7.23 1.05
N VAL A 107 1.23 -7.12 2.01
CA VAL A 107 1.15 -7.80 3.31
C VAL A 107 -0.11 -7.38 4.08
N ALA A 108 -0.42 -6.08 4.12
CA ALA A 108 -1.63 -5.58 4.77
C ALA A 108 -2.91 -6.09 4.09
N THR A 109 -2.93 -6.18 2.76
CA THR A 109 -4.06 -6.70 1.99
C THR A 109 -4.26 -8.19 2.25
N ALA A 110 -3.20 -8.99 2.29
CA ALA A 110 -3.30 -10.40 2.64
C ALA A 110 -3.92 -10.58 4.04
N ARG A 111 -3.46 -9.81 5.03
CA ARG A 111 -4.01 -9.81 6.40
C ARG A 111 -5.48 -9.40 6.44
N LEU A 112 -5.86 -8.38 5.66
CA LEU A 112 -7.26 -7.95 5.55
C LEU A 112 -8.16 -9.09 5.06
N LEU A 113 -7.67 -9.93 4.15
CA LEU A 113 -8.37 -11.09 3.62
C LEU A 113 -8.24 -12.36 4.50
N GLY A 114 -7.65 -12.24 5.70
CA GLY A 114 -7.42 -13.38 6.60
C GLY A 114 -6.36 -14.37 6.10
N ARG A 115 -5.42 -13.92 5.26
CA ARG A 115 -4.36 -14.75 4.65
C ARG A 115 -2.97 -14.20 4.96
N GLN A 116 -1.94 -15.01 4.70
CA GLN A 116 -0.56 -14.55 4.65
C GLN A 116 -0.15 -14.27 3.21
N ALA A 117 0.70 -13.26 3.00
CA ALA A 117 1.25 -12.99 1.67
C ALA A 117 2.28 -14.07 1.32
N VAL A 118 2.27 -14.52 0.07
CA VAL A 118 3.25 -15.46 -0.45
C VAL A 118 4.49 -14.71 -0.89
N VAL A 119 5.64 -15.10 -0.35
CA VAL A 119 6.92 -14.50 -0.71
C VAL A 119 7.48 -15.14 -1.98
N PHE A 120 7.88 -14.30 -2.93
CA PHE A 120 8.51 -14.66 -4.20
C PHE A 120 9.98 -14.19 -4.23
N PRO A 121 10.88 -14.92 -4.90
CA PRO A 121 12.27 -14.51 -5.05
C PRO A 121 12.43 -13.15 -5.74
N GLY A 122 13.31 -12.31 -5.20
CA GLY A 122 13.70 -11.03 -5.82
C GLY A 122 12.75 -9.86 -5.51
N HIS A 123 12.63 -8.92 -6.45
CA HIS A 123 11.85 -7.69 -6.31
C HIS A 123 10.57 -7.71 -7.16
N HIS A 124 9.90 -6.56 -7.31
CA HIS A 124 8.65 -6.40 -8.08
C HIS A 124 8.75 -6.80 -9.57
N GLY A 125 9.97 -6.95 -10.08
CA GLY A 125 10.31 -7.36 -11.45
C GLY A 125 10.97 -8.73 -11.48
N GLY A 126 10.72 -9.60 -10.49
CA GLY A 126 11.37 -10.92 -10.37
C GLY A 126 11.23 -11.84 -11.59
N PHE A 127 10.26 -11.57 -12.48
CA PHE A 127 10.02 -12.28 -13.73
C PHE A 127 10.79 -11.69 -14.94
N LEU A 128 11.43 -10.53 -14.79
CA LEU A 128 12.20 -9.89 -15.85
C LEU A 128 13.58 -10.53 -15.95
N ASP A 129 14.10 -10.63 -17.17
CA ASP A 129 15.51 -10.91 -17.40
C ASP A 129 16.35 -9.62 -17.28
N GLY A 130 17.62 -9.72 -17.69
CA GLY A 130 18.57 -8.60 -17.61
C GLY A 130 18.50 -7.59 -18.76
N GLU A 131 17.63 -7.77 -19.76
CA GLU A 131 17.64 -6.94 -20.98
C GLU A 131 17.45 -5.44 -20.66
N PHE A 132 16.65 -5.12 -19.65
CA PHE A 132 16.26 -3.73 -19.31
C PHE A 132 16.99 -3.15 -18.09
N GLY A 133 18.11 -3.74 -17.66
CA GLY A 133 18.98 -3.18 -16.62
C GLY A 133 18.45 -3.27 -15.19
N TYR A 134 17.33 -3.96 -14.97
CA TYR A 134 16.75 -4.23 -13.65
C TYR A 134 16.36 -5.71 -13.55
N ALA A 135 17.39 -6.57 -13.56
CA ALA A 135 17.27 -8.01 -13.68
C ALA A 135 16.63 -8.64 -12.45
N GLY A 136 15.57 -9.43 -12.69
CA GLY A 136 14.96 -10.28 -11.67
C GLY A 136 15.64 -11.64 -11.55
N ARG A 137 14.84 -12.63 -11.15
CA ARG A 137 15.25 -14.04 -11.01
C ARG A 137 14.22 -14.95 -11.70
N PRO A 138 14.03 -14.84 -13.03
CA PRO A 138 12.87 -15.39 -13.73
C PRO A 138 12.71 -16.91 -13.56
N ALA A 139 13.81 -17.66 -13.55
CA ALA A 139 13.77 -19.11 -13.31
C ALA A 139 13.27 -19.46 -11.88
N ALA A 140 13.76 -18.76 -10.86
CA ALA A 140 13.31 -18.99 -9.48
C ALA A 140 11.87 -18.51 -9.27
N PHE A 141 11.49 -17.39 -9.89
CA PHE A 141 10.12 -16.90 -9.91
C PHE A 141 9.16 -17.92 -10.53
N ALA A 142 9.52 -18.49 -11.68
CA ALA A 142 8.69 -19.48 -12.37
C ALA A 142 8.51 -20.77 -11.55
N LEU A 143 9.59 -21.28 -10.94
CA LEU A 143 9.49 -22.45 -10.04
C LEU A 143 8.54 -22.17 -8.87
N ARG A 144 8.70 -21.01 -8.22
CA ARG A 144 7.83 -20.60 -7.12
C ARG A 144 6.37 -20.43 -7.57
N LEU A 145 6.14 -19.89 -8.76
CA LEU A 145 4.81 -19.74 -9.33
C LEU A 145 4.14 -21.11 -9.51
N CYS A 146 4.84 -22.09 -10.08
CA CYS A 146 4.32 -23.45 -10.22
C CYS A 146 3.96 -24.06 -8.87
N GLU A 147 4.86 -24.00 -7.87
CA GLU A 147 4.58 -24.49 -6.50
C GLU A 147 3.31 -23.86 -5.90
N VAL A 148 3.15 -22.55 -6.07
CA VAL A 148 1.99 -21.82 -5.56
C VAL A 148 0.72 -22.25 -6.27
N LEU A 149 0.73 -22.37 -7.59
CA LEU A 149 -0.42 -22.78 -8.39
C LEU A 149 -0.83 -24.23 -8.15
N ASP A 150 0.14 -25.12 -7.92
CA ASP A 150 -0.07 -26.53 -7.58
C ASP A 150 -0.59 -26.75 -6.14
N GLY A 151 -0.70 -25.68 -5.35
CA GLY A 151 -1.32 -25.71 -4.03
C GLY A 151 -0.35 -25.88 -2.85
N ALA A 152 0.96 -25.86 -3.06
CA ALA A 152 1.96 -26.01 -2.00
C ALA A 152 2.12 -24.77 -1.10
N GLY A 153 1.29 -23.73 -1.27
CA GLY A 153 1.37 -22.45 -0.56
C GLY A 153 0.23 -22.15 0.42
N ASP A 154 -0.84 -22.94 0.47
CA ASP A 154 -1.98 -22.70 1.37
C ASP A 154 -1.74 -23.41 2.70
N VAL A 155 -0.97 -22.79 3.59
CA VAL A 155 -0.98 -23.18 5.01
C VAL A 155 -1.99 -22.28 5.72
N SER A 156 -3.18 -22.81 5.97
CA SER A 156 -4.14 -22.17 6.88
C SER A 156 -3.54 -22.12 8.28
N VAL A 157 -3.52 -20.93 8.87
CA VAL A 157 -3.22 -20.78 10.30
C VAL A 157 -4.54 -21.01 11.03
N ASP A 158 -4.63 -22.14 11.74
CA ASP A 158 -5.71 -22.40 12.71
C ASP A 158 -5.70 -21.39 13.86
#